data_AF-A0A674JUR9-F1
#
_entry.id   AF-A0A674JUR9-F1
#
_cell.length_a   1.000
_cell.length_b   1.000
_cell.length_c   1.000
_cell.angle_alpha   90.00
_cell.angle_beta   90.00
_cell.angle_gamma   90.00
#
_symmetry.space_group_name_H-M   'P 1'
#
loop_
_entity.id
_entity.type
_entity.pdbx_description
1 polymer ?
#
loop_
_entity_poly.entity_id
_entity_poly.type
_entity_poly.pdbx_seq_one_letter_code
_entity_poly.pdbx_strand_id
1 'polypeptide(L)'
;MTFGVRFVFFLQAFCLLTIHTHGQKKEDATAEEVKIEVLHVPKECKPKSKKGDLLNAHYDGYLAGDGSKFYCSRTQNEGHPKWFVLGVGQVIKGLDIAMTNMCPGEKRKVTIPPSLAYGKEGYGSA
;
A
#
# COMPACT_ATOMS: atom_id res chain seq x y z
N MET A 1 -49.55 -50.68 -31.07
CA MET A 1 -48.53 -51.52 -31.74
C MET A 1 -47.15 -51.10 -31.23
N THR A 2 -46.28 -52.09 -31.10
CA THR A 2 -45.03 -52.23 -30.32
C THR A 2 -43.87 -51.27 -30.64
N PHE A 3 -42.79 -51.43 -29.85
CA PHE A 3 -41.42 -50.89 -29.96
C PHE A 3 -41.16 -49.61 -29.14
N GLY A 4 -40.18 -49.54 -28.23
CA GLY A 4 -39.18 -50.49 -27.78
C GLY A 4 -38.52 -49.92 -26.51
N VAL A 5 -38.25 -50.74 -25.49
CA VAL A 5 -37.03 -51.55 -25.36
C VAL A 5 -35.88 -50.72 -24.78
N ARG A 6 -35.47 -51.13 -23.56
CA ARG A 6 -34.13 -51.03 -22.96
C ARG A 6 -33.78 -49.65 -22.42
N PHE A 7 -33.14 -49.47 -21.27
CA PHE A 7 -32.20 -50.32 -20.55
C PHE A 7 -32.14 -49.71 -19.14
N VAL A 8 -32.39 -50.50 -18.10
CA VAL A 8 -31.34 -51.04 -17.23
C VAL A 8 -31.16 -50.22 -15.97
N PHE A 9 -31.60 -50.85 -14.89
CA PHE A 9 -31.01 -50.92 -13.56
C PHE A 9 -30.71 -49.59 -12.85
N PHE A 10 -31.45 -49.28 -11.78
CA PHE A 10 -31.24 -49.85 -10.44
C PHE A 10 -29.80 -49.71 -9.92
N LEU A 11 -29.75 -49.26 -8.67
CA LEU A 11 -28.66 -49.27 -7.72
C LEU A 11 -27.72 -48.05 -7.70
N GLN A 12 -27.96 -47.26 -6.66
CA GLN A 12 -26.96 -46.88 -5.66
C GLN A 12 -25.98 -45.78 -6.08
N ALA A 13 -26.26 -44.58 -5.56
CA ALA A 13 -25.35 -43.87 -4.68
C ALA A 13 -23.86 -44.01 -5.04
N PHE A 14 -23.43 -43.21 -5.99
CA PHE A 14 -22.02 -42.89 -6.16
C PHE A 14 -21.86 -41.37 -6.13
N CYS A 15 -21.36 -40.90 -4.99
CA CYS A 15 -20.61 -39.66 -4.77
C CYS A 15 -21.13 -38.40 -5.50
N LEU A 16 -21.80 -37.44 -4.85
CA LEU A 16 -21.20 -36.61 -3.79
C LEU A 16 -19.67 -36.56 -3.89
N LEU A 17 -19.16 -35.97 -4.98
CA LEU A 17 -17.82 -35.36 -5.18
C LEU A 17 -17.73 -35.20 -6.70
N THR A 18 -18.11 -34.08 -7.29
CA THR A 18 -17.13 -33.04 -7.62
C THR A 18 -17.78 -31.66 -7.59
N ILE A 19 -17.75 -31.03 -6.41
CA ILE A 19 -17.62 -29.58 -6.38
C ILE A 19 -16.25 -29.32 -7.00
N HIS A 20 -16.21 -28.92 -8.27
CA HIS A 20 -15.02 -28.23 -8.77
C HIS A 20 -14.94 -26.91 -8.01
N THR A 21 -14.36 -26.97 -6.83
CA THR A 21 -13.68 -25.85 -6.22
C THR A 21 -12.58 -25.49 -7.22
N HIS A 22 -12.87 -24.55 -8.12
CA HIS A 22 -11.81 -23.67 -8.58
C HIS A 22 -11.37 -22.94 -7.32
N GLY A 23 -10.36 -23.52 -6.66
CA GLY A 23 -9.64 -22.88 -5.59
C GLY A 23 -9.10 -21.59 -6.17
N GLN A 24 -9.80 -20.49 -5.90
CA GLN A 24 -9.13 -19.22 -5.79
C GLN A 24 -8.09 -19.45 -4.70
N LYS A 25 -6.85 -19.69 -5.13
CA LYS A 25 -5.68 -19.40 -4.31
C LYS A 25 -5.75 -17.88 -4.09
N LYS A 26 -6.54 -17.48 -3.10
CA LYS A 26 -6.28 -16.28 -2.33
C LYS A 26 -4.97 -16.62 -1.64
N GLU A 27 -3.87 -16.43 -2.37
CA GLU A 27 -2.65 -15.99 -1.73
C GLU A 27 -3.10 -14.78 -0.95
N ASP A 28 -3.22 -14.99 0.35
CA ASP A 28 -3.21 -13.94 1.34
C ASP A 28 -1.86 -13.25 1.18
N ALA A 29 -1.75 -12.45 0.14
CA ALA A 29 -0.77 -11.41 0.01
C ALA A 29 -1.10 -10.51 1.18
N THR A 30 -0.39 -10.70 2.30
CA THR A 30 -0.32 -9.75 3.40
C THR A 30 -0.25 -8.38 2.76
N ALA A 31 -1.36 -7.63 2.85
CA ALA A 31 -1.45 -6.31 2.24
C ALA A 31 -0.32 -5.50 2.86
N GLU A 32 0.70 -5.20 2.06
CA GLU A 32 1.84 -4.43 2.51
C GLU A 32 1.35 -3.00 2.74
N GLU A 33 1.00 -2.69 3.99
CA GLU A 33 0.45 -1.40 4.40
C GLU A 33 1.55 -0.46 4.87
N VAL A 34 1.28 0.84 4.74
CA VAL A 34 2.16 1.87 5.29
C VAL A 34 1.94 1.96 6.80
N LYS A 35 2.99 1.73 7.59
CA LYS A 35 2.92 1.92 9.05
C LYS A 35 3.15 3.39 9.38
N ILE A 36 2.14 4.02 9.98
CA ILE A 36 2.16 5.43 10.37
C ILE A 36 2.16 5.54 11.89
N GLU A 37 3.18 6.20 12.43
CA GLU A 37 3.28 6.55 13.84
C GLU A 37 3.27 8.08 13.96
N VAL A 38 2.25 8.62 14.61
CA VAL A 38 2.10 10.06 14.81
C VAL A 38 2.91 10.48 16.03
N LEU A 39 3.97 11.25 15.80
CA LEU A 39 4.91 11.68 16.85
C LEU A 39 4.47 12.98 17.51
N HIS A 40 3.82 13.85 16.76
CA HIS A 40 3.39 15.16 17.25
C HIS A 40 2.21 15.67 16.44
N VAL A 41 1.18 16.15 17.13
CA VAL A 41 0.04 16.87 16.55
C VAL A 41 -0.04 18.25 17.21
N PRO A 42 -0.15 19.35 16.43
CA PRO A 42 -0.39 20.67 16.98
C PRO A 42 -1.78 20.77 17.64
N LYS A 43 -1.97 21.72 18.56
CA LYS A 43 -3.27 21.95 19.24
C LYS A 43 -4.39 22.24 18.24
N GLU A 44 -4.09 23.07 17.25
CA GLU A 44 -5.00 23.39 16.15
C GLU A 44 -4.67 22.50 14.94
N CYS A 45 -5.60 21.64 14.56
CA CYS A 45 -5.45 20.71 13.44
C CYS A 45 -6.50 20.99 12.34
N LYS A 46 -6.52 22.23 11.86
CA LYS A 46 -7.36 22.64 10.73
C LYS A 46 -6.59 23.64 9.86
N PRO A 47 -6.63 23.49 8.52
CA PRO A 47 -7.24 22.40 7.76
C PRO A 47 -6.41 21.10 7.83
N LYS A 48 -7.03 19.96 7.49
CA LYS A 48 -6.32 18.70 7.24
C LYS A 48 -6.01 18.56 5.76
N SER A 49 -4.84 18.01 5.45
CA SER A 49 -4.43 17.75 4.07
C SER A 49 -5.36 16.76 3.36
N LYS A 50 -5.66 17.04 2.10
CA LYS A 50 -6.45 16.20 1.19
C LYS A 50 -5.83 16.18 -0.21
N LYS A 51 -6.24 15.21 -1.02
CA LYS A 51 -5.80 15.07 -2.41
C LYS A 51 -5.95 16.41 -3.16
N GLY A 52 -4.90 16.79 -3.89
CA GLY A 52 -4.82 18.03 -4.65
C GLY A 52 -4.26 19.23 -3.88
N ASP A 53 -4.11 19.14 -2.56
CA ASP A 53 -3.45 20.19 -1.79
C ASP A 53 -1.94 20.24 -2.15
N LEU A 54 -1.38 21.44 -2.18
CA LEU A 54 0.06 21.66 -2.28
C LEU A 54 0.67 21.62 -0.87
N LEU A 55 1.57 20.68 -0.60
CA LEU A 55 2.28 20.58 0.67
C LEU A 55 3.75 20.92 0.51
N ASN A 56 4.32 21.44 1.59
CA ASN A 56 5.75 21.41 1.82
C ASN A 56 6.07 20.63 3.09
N ALA A 57 7.13 19.84 3.04
CA ALA A 57 7.59 19.11 4.22
C ALA A 57 9.10 18.99 4.26
N HIS A 58 9.63 19.05 5.49
CA HIS A 58 10.95 18.51 5.78
C HIS A 58 10.81 17.03 6.14
N TYR A 59 11.69 16.22 5.57
CA TYR A 59 11.80 14.81 5.91
C TYR A 59 13.25 14.33 5.82
N ASP A 60 13.49 13.24 6.52
CA ASP A 60 14.71 12.45 6.49
C ASP A 60 14.34 11.03 6.04
N GLY A 61 15.14 10.45 5.15
CA GLY A 61 14.96 9.11 4.62
C GLY A 61 16.00 8.16 5.20
N TYR A 62 15.54 7.01 5.71
CA TYR A 62 16.39 5.97 6.28
C TYR A 62 16.04 4.60 5.69
N LEU A 63 17.04 3.75 5.48
CA LEU A 63 16.83 2.35 5.13
C LEU A 63 16.38 1.58 6.38
N ALA A 64 15.27 0.85 6.27
CA ALA A 64 14.70 0.12 7.41
C ALA A 64 15.57 -1.07 7.87
N GLY A 65 16.41 -1.62 6.97
CA GLY A 65 17.24 -2.79 7.26
C GLY A 65 18.42 -2.50 8.18
N ASP A 66 19.13 -1.39 7.95
CA ASP A 66 20.35 -1.03 8.70
C ASP A 66 20.26 0.33 9.42
N GLY A 67 19.18 1.09 9.20
CA GLY A 67 19.00 2.42 9.76
C GLY A 67 19.85 3.51 9.10
N SER A 68 20.56 3.21 8.02
CA SER A 68 21.40 4.18 7.32
C SER A 68 20.54 5.30 6.71
N LYS A 69 21.00 6.55 6.86
CA LYS A 69 20.33 7.72 6.29
C LYS A 69 20.73 7.87 4.83
N PHE A 70 19.75 7.82 3.92
CA PHE A 70 19.98 8.05 2.48
C PHE A 70 19.59 9.46 2.05
N TYR A 71 18.69 10.13 2.79
CA TYR A 71 18.23 11.47 2.44
C TYR A 71 17.98 12.38 3.65
N CYS A 72 18.24 13.67 3.50
CA CYS A 72 17.81 14.71 4.44
C CYS A 72 17.51 16.01 3.69
N SER A 73 16.25 16.44 3.71
CA SER A 73 15.81 17.67 3.04
C SER A 73 16.61 18.90 3.46
N ARG A 74 17.03 18.99 4.72
CA ARG A 74 17.74 20.16 5.24
C ARG A 74 19.16 20.29 4.69
N THR A 75 19.82 19.18 4.36
CA THR A 75 21.20 19.18 3.84
C THR A 75 21.25 19.03 2.33
N GLN A 76 20.33 18.27 1.73
CA GLN A 76 20.33 17.96 0.30
C GLN A 76 19.38 18.84 -0.53
N ASN A 77 18.64 19.75 0.10
CA ASN A 77 17.77 20.72 -0.59
C ASN A 77 18.02 22.15 -0.09
N GLU A 78 19.29 22.50 0.17
CA GLU A 78 19.71 23.86 0.56
C GLU A 78 18.97 24.43 1.77
N GLY A 79 18.54 23.57 2.70
CA GLY A 79 17.74 23.97 3.86
C GLY A 79 16.25 24.19 3.58
N HIS A 80 15.80 24.11 2.32
CA HIS A 80 14.40 24.28 1.94
C HIS A 80 13.58 22.99 2.11
N PRO A 81 12.27 23.09 2.44
CA PRO A 81 11.38 21.94 2.43
C PRO A 81 11.09 21.51 0.98
N LYS A 82 10.67 20.26 0.80
CA LYS A 82 10.27 19.77 -0.52
C LYS A 82 8.79 20.01 -0.77
N TRP A 83 8.47 20.54 -1.93
CA TRP A 83 7.11 20.82 -2.37
C TRP A 83 6.57 19.70 -3.25
N PHE A 84 5.32 19.31 -3.04
CA PHE A 84 4.61 18.35 -3.91
C PHE A 84 3.08 18.50 -3.73
N VAL A 85 2.35 18.04 -4.73
CA VAL A 85 0.88 17.96 -4.70
C VAL A 85 0.46 16.59 -4.18
N LEU A 86 -0.42 16.56 -3.19
CA LEU A 86 -0.83 15.31 -2.53
C LEU A 86 -1.72 14.44 -3.40
N GLY A 87 -1.43 13.14 -3.44
CA GLY A 87 -2.34 12.14 -3.98
C GLY A 87 -2.44 12.16 -5.51
N VAL A 88 -1.45 12.76 -6.18
CA VAL A 88 -1.32 12.79 -7.64
C VAL A 88 -0.09 12.02 -8.13
N GLY A 89 0.64 11.32 -7.24
CA GLY A 89 1.79 10.50 -7.63
C GLY A 89 3.07 11.29 -7.92
N GLN A 90 3.22 12.50 -7.37
CA GLN A 90 4.49 13.25 -7.45
C GLN A 90 5.57 12.72 -6.51
N VAL A 91 5.18 11.94 -5.51
CA VAL A 91 6.05 11.25 -4.55
C VAL A 91 5.73 9.76 -4.56
N ILE A 92 6.55 8.95 -3.87
CA ILE A 92 6.27 7.52 -3.72
C ILE A 92 4.88 7.29 -3.10
N LYS A 93 4.18 6.22 -3.52
CA LYS A 93 2.79 5.94 -3.12
C LYS A 93 2.61 5.93 -1.61
N GLY A 94 3.58 5.41 -0.87
CA GLY A 94 3.55 5.35 0.58
C GLY A 94 3.53 6.74 1.25
N LEU A 95 4.18 7.74 0.66
CA LEU A 95 4.12 9.11 1.16
C LEU A 95 2.77 9.77 0.86
N ASP A 96 2.20 9.55 -0.34
CA ASP A 96 0.85 10.03 -0.66
C ASP A 96 -0.20 9.49 0.35
N ILE A 97 -0.09 8.21 0.70
CA ILE A 97 -0.93 7.59 1.75
C ILE A 97 -0.64 8.23 3.11
N ALA A 98 0.64 8.28 3.51
CA ALA A 98 1.04 8.70 4.84
C ALA A 98 0.86 10.19 5.13
N MET A 99 0.70 11.03 4.10
CA MET A 99 0.53 12.48 4.26
C MET A 99 -0.92 12.93 4.10
N THR A 100 -1.86 12.00 3.91
CA THR A 100 -3.30 12.28 3.93
C THR A 100 -3.79 12.53 5.35
N ASN A 101 -4.76 13.43 5.52
CA ASN A 101 -5.35 13.82 6.81
C ASN A 101 -4.33 14.33 7.85
N MET A 102 -3.31 15.02 7.39
CA MET A 102 -2.22 15.53 8.20
C MET A 102 -2.44 17.03 8.50
N CYS A 103 -2.09 17.47 9.71
CA CYS A 103 -2.18 18.87 10.11
C CYS A 103 -0.89 19.62 9.75
N PRO A 104 -0.93 20.93 9.43
CA PRO A 104 0.26 21.76 9.34
C PRO A 104 1.05 21.73 10.66
N GLY A 105 2.32 21.33 10.60
CA GLY A 105 3.18 21.20 11.79
C GLY A 105 3.13 19.83 12.48
N GLU A 106 2.25 18.91 12.04
CA GLU A 106 2.25 17.50 12.49
C GLU A 106 3.57 16.80 12.11
N LYS A 107 4.00 15.82 12.92
CA LYS A 107 5.16 14.98 12.63
C LYS A 107 4.76 13.51 12.67
N ARG A 108 5.17 12.76 11.65
CA ARG A 108 4.96 11.31 11.53
C ARG A 108 6.28 10.59 11.33
N LYS A 109 6.41 9.40 11.90
CA LYS A 109 7.36 8.38 11.47
C LYS A 109 6.59 7.39 10.59
N VAL A 110 7.11 7.15 9.39
CA VAL A 110 6.44 6.35 8.38
C VAL A 110 7.37 5.24 7.94
N THR A 111 6.92 4.00 8.03
CA THR A 111 7.62 2.84 7.47
C THR A 111 6.85 2.39 6.23
N ILE A 112 7.51 2.46 5.08
CA ILE A 112 6.92 2.21 3.77
C ILE A 112 7.49 0.90 3.23
N PRO A 113 6.65 -0.10 2.90
CA PRO A 113 7.12 -1.33 2.27
C PRO A 113 7.62 -1.07 0.85
N PRO A 114 8.52 -1.91 0.29
CA PRO A 114 9.11 -1.68 -1.02
C PRO A 114 8.08 -1.50 -2.15
N SER A 115 6.97 -2.25 -2.13
CA SER A 115 5.89 -2.17 -3.12
C SER A 115 5.20 -0.80 -3.20
N LEU A 116 5.24 -0.02 -2.11
CA LEU A 116 4.71 1.34 -2.03
C LEU A 116 5.81 2.43 -2.07
N ALA A 117 7.07 2.01 -2.22
CA ALA A 117 8.23 2.88 -2.37
C ALA A 117 8.83 2.75 -3.77
N TYR A 118 9.97 2.07 -3.88
CA TYR A 118 10.78 1.96 -5.10
C TYR A 118 10.81 0.56 -5.71
N GLY A 119 9.98 -0.35 -5.21
CA GLY A 119 9.85 -1.70 -5.75
C GLY A 119 11.10 -2.55 -5.58
N LYS A 120 11.22 -3.59 -6.42
CA LYS A 120 12.37 -4.50 -6.46
C LYS A 120 13.57 -3.85 -7.16
N GLU A 121 13.28 -2.89 -8.02
CA GLU A 121 14.21 -2.11 -8.82
C GLU A 121 15.01 -1.15 -7.94
N GLY A 122 14.42 -0.70 -6.83
CA GLY A 122 15.04 0.24 -5.91
C GLY A 122 15.16 1.64 -6.49
N TYR A 123 15.88 2.50 -5.77
CA TYR A 123 16.16 3.87 -6.20
C TYR A 123 17.60 4.20 -5.89
N GLY A 124 18.34 4.40 -6.97
CA GLY A 124 19.79 4.47 -6.98
C GLY A 124 20.21 4.27 -8.42
N SER A 125 20.21 5.35 -9.19
CA SER A 125 20.74 5.35 -10.54
C SER A 125 22.19 5.82 -10.48
N ALA A 126 23.08 5.03 -11.10
CA ALA A 126 24.35 5.42 -11.73
C ALA A 126 25.24 6.48 -11.06
#